data_AF-A0AAN6FMB1-F1
#
_entry.id   AF-A0AAN6FMB1-F1
#
_cell.length_a   1.000
_cell.length_b   1.000
_cell.length_c   1.000
_cell.angle_alpha   90.00
_cell.angle_beta   90.00
_cell.angle_gamma   90.00
#
_symmetry.space_group_name_H-M   'P 1'
#
loop_
_entity.id
_entity.type
_entity.pdbx_description
1 polymer ?
#
loop_
_entity_poly.entity_id
_entity_poly.type
_entity_poly.pdbx_seq_one_letter_code
_entity_poly.pdbx_strand_id
1 'polypeptide(L)'
;MPALGRKRRAEREDEDDGSPEPATQGRLRTTQNDNPSDEDDTGYGNGNGDSDSNAEQMVKKLVRLALACEYSRLPIRRQMIREKVLGSAGRQFKPVFEQAQLQLRSVFGMEMVELPEKEKVTLAQKRAAKTQSQSQSKTAQSYTLVSLLPAPFQYPAILPPPSIPTQATEAQYTSLYTLLVSLVALSGDELADTKMERYLRRLGLEDHTPIPGYTKTELLLKRMEKEGYLVKVRESAGGQGEEDVSWMVGPRGKVEVGEQGVRGLVKAVYGDVDGHAEAELERRVARSLGLGDAVVARRDDVPPKKKRGPRRKHGEAEEAEVGSDEED
;
A
#
# COMPACT_ATOMS: atom_id res chain seq x y z
N MET A 1 66.65 -5.29 48.88
CA MET A 1 66.51 -6.76 48.99
C MET A 1 65.94 -7.29 47.67
N PRO A 2 66.40 -8.45 47.19
CA PRO A 2 66.76 -8.65 45.79
C PRO A 2 65.80 -9.55 44.97
N ALA A 3 66.09 -9.60 43.66
CA ALA A 3 66.09 -10.80 42.80
C ALA A 3 64.73 -11.42 42.39
N LEU A 4 64.51 -12.05 41.23
CA LEU A 4 65.18 -12.43 39.96
C LEU A 4 64.02 -13.09 39.15
N GLY A 5 63.92 -13.20 37.82
CA GLY A 5 64.85 -13.17 36.69
C GLY A 5 64.04 -13.14 35.38
N ARG A 6 64.53 -12.49 34.30
CA ARG A 6 65.28 -13.06 33.15
C ARG A 6 64.40 -13.97 32.23
N LYS A 7 64.39 -13.88 30.89
CA LYS A 7 65.21 -13.13 29.90
C LYS A 7 64.72 -13.40 28.45
N ARG A 8 64.95 -12.40 27.57
CA ARG A 8 65.38 -12.44 26.14
C ARG A 8 64.32 -12.81 25.07
N ARG A 9 64.26 -12.17 23.88
CA ARG A 9 65.27 -11.43 23.08
C ARG A 9 64.59 -10.48 22.06
N ALA A 10 65.17 -9.30 21.83
CA ALA A 10 64.81 -8.24 20.85
C ALA A 10 65.68 -8.38 19.55
N GLU A 11 65.62 -7.60 18.45
CA GLU A 11 65.60 -6.13 18.19
C GLU A 11 65.28 -5.84 16.68
N ARG A 12 64.54 -4.76 16.35
CA ARG A 12 64.91 -3.45 15.67
C ARG A 12 65.16 -3.52 14.14
N GLU A 13 64.44 -2.78 13.25
CA GLU A 13 64.51 -1.32 12.90
C GLU A 13 65.90 -0.96 12.30
N ASP A 14 66.13 -0.34 11.12
CA ASP A 14 65.48 0.79 10.42
C ASP A 14 65.84 0.88 8.89
N GLU A 15 65.24 1.89 8.25
CA GLU A 15 65.18 2.41 6.86
C GLU A 15 66.52 2.72 6.12
N ASP A 16 66.52 2.79 4.76
CA ASP A 16 66.92 3.98 3.96
C ASP A 16 66.76 3.85 2.41
N ASP A 17 66.33 4.98 1.80
CA ASP A 17 66.46 5.64 0.48
C ASP A 17 66.51 4.97 -0.94
N GLY A 18 65.89 5.68 -1.92
CA GLY A 18 66.43 5.88 -3.29
C GLY A 18 65.76 5.18 -4.50
N SER A 19 64.96 5.91 -5.30
CA SER A 19 64.49 5.54 -6.68
C SER A 19 65.57 5.84 -7.76
N PRO A 20 65.45 5.58 -9.11
CA PRO A 20 64.31 5.14 -9.98
C PRO A 20 64.64 4.19 -11.21
N GLU A 21 63.59 3.85 -12.01
CA GLU A 21 63.57 3.72 -13.51
C GLU A 21 63.85 2.36 -14.26
N PRO A 22 63.58 2.17 -15.60
CA PRO A 22 62.39 1.45 -16.11
C PRO A 22 62.58 0.41 -17.29
N ALA A 23 61.45 -0.18 -17.73
CA ALA A 23 61.02 -0.56 -19.11
C ALA A 23 61.54 -1.81 -19.89
N THR A 24 60.61 -2.33 -20.74
CA THR A 24 60.70 -3.24 -21.93
C THR A 24 60.71 -4.77 -21.69
N GLN A 25 60.17 -5.69 -22.52
CA GLN A 25 59.28 -5.76 -23.70
C GLN A 25 58.88 -7.26 -23.92
N GLY A 26 57.78 -7.56 -24.64
CA GLY A 26 57.59 -8.81 -25.43
C GLY A 26 56.41 -9.76 -25.07
N ARG A 27 55.16 -9.56 -25.55
CA ARG A 27 54.48 -10.02 -26.81
C ARG A 27 53.99 -11.50 -26.91
N LEU A 28 52.64 -11.60 -27.07
CA LEU A 28 51.81 -12.49 -27.92
C LEU A 28 51.51 -13.96 -27.53
N ARG A 29 50.22 -14.28 -27.31
CA ARG A 29 49.36 -14.93 -28.33
C ARG A 29 47.86 -14.98 -27.95
N THR A 30 47.07 -14.96 -29.02
CA THR A 30 45.62 -14.78 -29.16
C THR A 30 44.79 -16.04 -28.87
N THR A 31 43.53 -15.89 -28.45
CA THR A 31 42.39 -16.65 -28.99
C THR A 31 41.12 -15.79 -28.91
N GLN A 32 40.43 -15.73 -30.04
CA GLN A 32 39.18 -15.01 -30.32
C GLN A 32 38.01 -15.60 -29.54
N ASN A 33 37.08 -14.74 -29.12
CA ASN A 33 35.66 -15.09 -29.12
C ASN A 33 34.84 -13.83 -29.42
N ASP A 34 34.14 -13.85 -30.55
CA ASP A 34 33.20 -12.85 -31.02
C ASP A 34 31.96 -12.77 -30.12
N ASN A 35 31.54 -11.55 -29.78
CA ASN A 35 30.16 -11.28 -29.40
C ASN A 35 29.72 -9.98 -30.09
N PRO A 36 28.72 -10.00 -30.98
CA PRO A 36 28.24 -8.81 -31.67
C PRO A 36 27.30 -7.99 -30.78
N SER A 37 27.55 -6.69 -30.80
CA SER A 37 26.71 -5.50 -30.65
C SER A 37 25.24 -5.66 -30.23
N ASP A 38 24.81 -4.84 -29.27
CA ASP A 38 23.84 -3.79 -29.60
C ASP A 38 24.06 -2.56 -28.72
N GLU A 39 24.40 -1.48 -29.41
CA GLU A 39 24.49 -0.11 -28.96
C GLU A 39 23.05 0.46 -28.93
N ASP A 40 22.67 1.08 -27.81
CA ASP A 40 21.72 2.19 -27.82
C ASP A 40 22.20 3.22 -26.79
N ASP A 41 23.31 3.87 -27.16
CA ASP A 41 23.70 5.17 -26.65
C ASP A 41 22.74 6.23 -27.23
N THR A 42 21.64 6.49 -26.54
CA THR A 42 20.82 7.67 -26.87
C THR A 42 21.39 8.88 -26.14
N GLY A 43 22.32 9.56 -26.83
CA GLY A 43 22.88 10.84 -26.44
C GLY A 43 21.78 11.88 -26.14
N TYR A 44 21.82 12.43 -24.93
CA TYR A 44 20.98 13.55 -24.52
C TYR A 44 21.47 14.85 -25.17
N GLY A 45 20.98 15.11 -26.38
CA GLY A 45 21.07 16.42 -27.01
C GLY A 45 20.29 17.46 -26.20
N ASN A 46 21.01 18.39 -25.58
CA ASN A 46 20.48 19.57 -24.90
C ASN A 46 19.93 20.56 -25.95
N GLY A 47 18.69 20.31 -26.42
CA GLY A 47 17.95 21.16 -27.34
C GLY A 47 16.90 22.00 -26.60
N ASN A 48 17.20 23.28 -26.42
CA ASN A 48 16.41 24.26 -25.70
C ASN A 48 15.17 24.71 -26.50
N GLY A 49 14.16 23.83 -26.64
CA GLY A 49 12.94 24.16 -27.37
C GLY A 49 11.89 23.04 -27.42
N ASP A 50 11.50 22.43 -26.29
CA ASP A 50 10.33 21.53 -26.28
C ASP A 50 9.81 21.22 -24.85
N SER A 51 9.43 22.25 -24.09
CA SER A 51 8.95 22.04 -22.69
C SER A 51 7.68 21.19 -22.63
N ASP A 52 6.85 21.20 -23.68
CA ASP A 52 5.58 20.50 -23.71
C ASP A 52 5.75 19.01 -24.07
N SER A 53 6.59 18.69 -25.06
CA SER A 53 6.99 17.30 -25.36
C SER A 53 7.74 16.65 -24.20
N ASN A 54 8.59 17.41 -23.49
CA ASN A 54 9.28 16.88 -22.31
C ASN A 54 8.28 16.49 -21.20
N ALA A 55 7.28 17.35 -20.95
CA ALA A 55 6.19 17.06 -20.02
C ALA A 55 5.37 15.83 -20.45
N GLU A 56 5.01 15.73 -21.72
CA GLU A 56 4.27 14.59 -22.27
C GLU A 56 5.07 13.26 -22.13
N GLN A 57 6.38 13.30 -22.35
CA GLN A 57 7.26 12.15 -22.13
C GLN A 57 7.30 11.73 -20.66
N MET A 58 7.33 12.68 -19.72
CA MET A 58 7.25 12.40 -18.29
C MET A 58 5.91 11.78 -17.90
N VAL A 59 4.80 12.25 -18.49
CA VAL A 59 3.47 11.64 -18.31
C VAL A 59 3.48 10.18 -18.77
N LYS A 60 3.95 9.91 -19.99
CA LYS A 60 4.06 8.54 -20.52
C LYS A 60 4.95 7.66 -19.66
N LYS A 61 6.08 8.19 -19.16
CA LYS A 61 6.97 7.46 -18.23
C LYS A 61 6.28 7.15 -16.90
N LEU A 62 5.50 8.08 -16.34
CA LEU A 62 4.75 7.86 -15.10
C LEU A 62 3.67 6.79 -15.27
N VAL A 63 2.91 6.84 -16.36
CA VAL A 63 1.88 5.83 -16.68
C VAL A 63 2.51 4.44 -16.79
N ARG A 64 3.60 4.29 -17.56
CA ARG A 64 4.30 3.00 -17.67
C ARG A 64 4.85 2.52 -16.33
N LEU A 65 5.41 3.42 -15.52
CA LEU A 65 5.89 3.08 -14.18
C LEU A 65 4.74 2.56 -13.30
N ALA A 66 3.58 3.22 -13.32
CA ALA A 66 2.42 2.82 -12.55
C ALA A 66 1.92 1.42 -12.94
N LEU A 67 1.78 1.15 -14.24
CA LEU A 67 1.38 -0.16 -14.75
C LEU A 67 2.38 -1.26 -14.40
N ALA A 68 3.69 -0.99 -14.50
CA ALA A 68 4.72 -1.95 -14.14
C ALA A 68 4.76 -2.25 -12.63
N CYS A 69 4.56 -1.22 -11.81
CA CYS A 69 4.44 -1.37 -10.37
C CYS A 69 3.21 -2.19 -9.99
N GLU A 70 2.07 -1.97 -10.64
CA GLU A 70 0.86 -2.76 -10.40
C GLU A 70 1.08 -4.24 -10.77
N TYR A 71 1.63 -4.48 -11.97
CA TYR A 71 1.99 -5.83 -12.42
C TYR A 71 2.92 -6.56 -11.43
N SER A 72 3.81 -5.83 -10.77
CA SER A 72 4.77 -6.39 -9.79
C SER A 72 4.27 -6.33 -8.34
N ARG A 73 3.05 -5.84 -8.10
CA ARG A 73 2.48 -5.57 -6.78
C ARG A 73 3.39 -4.71 -5.88
N LEU A 74 4.05 -3.70 -6.46
CA LEU A 74 4.95 -2.81 -5.74
C LEU A 74 4.30 -1.45 -5.46
N PRO A 75 4.45 -0.90 -4.24
CA PRO A 75 3.99 0.45 -3.95
C PRO A 75 4.79 1.49 -4.75
N ILE A 76 4.08 2.45 -5.34
CA ILE A 76 4.64 3.52 -6.15
C ILE A 76 5.07 4.66 -5.22
N ARG A 77 6.33 4.63 -4.76
CA ARG A 77 6.86 5.65 -3.85
C ARG A 77 7.17 6.95 -4.58
N ARG A 78 6.92 8.09 -3.94
CA ARG A 78 7.28 9.41 -4.49
C ARG A 78 8.76 9.55 -4.86
N GLN A 79 9.64 8.93 -4.09
CA GLN A 79 11.08 8.88 -4.40
C GLN A 79 11.35 8.16 -5.73
N MET A 80 10.67 7.03 -5.98
CA MET A 80 10.82 6.27 -7.22
C MET A 80 10.32 7.08 -8.43
N ILE A 81 9.23 7.82 -8.28
CA ILE A 81 8.75 8.74 -9.34
C ILE A 81 9.79 9.82 -9.61
N ARG A 82 10.38 10.40 -8.56
CA ARG A 82 11.43 11.42 -8.72
C ARG A 82 12.62 10.86 -9.50
N GLU A 83 13.11 9.68 -9.14
CA GLU A 83 14.30 9.06 -9.74
C GLU A 83 14.06 8.56 -11.17
N LYS A 84 12.92 7.90 -11.43
CA LYS A 84 12.66 7.23 -12.71
C LYS A 84 11.89 8.08 -13.74
N VAL A 85 11.19 9.12 -13.30
CA VAL A 85 10.32 9.92 -14.18
C VAL A 85 10.82 11.36 -14.28
N LEU A 86 10.98 12.04 -13.15
CA LEU A 86 11.20 13.50 -13.13
C LEU A 86 12.68 13.90 -13.18
N GLY A 87 13.59 13.06 -12.70
CA GLY A 87 15.00 13.41 -12.53
C GLY A 87 15.16 14.67 -11.67
N SER A 88 15.77 15.71 -12.26
CA SER A 88 15.93 17.03 -11.64
C SER A 88 14.66 17.90 -11.67
N ALA A 89 13.66 17.56 -12.49
CA ALA A 89 12.43 18.32 -12.70
C ALA A 89 11.36 18.07 -11.60
N GLY A 90 11.76 17.98 -10.33
CA GLY A 90 10.86 17.64 -9.22
C GLY A 90 9.65 18.58 -9.05
N ARG A 91 9.76 19.84 -9.50
CA ARG A 91 8.67 20.83 -9.48
C ARG A 91 7.52 20.48 -10.44
N GLN A 92 7.80 19.70 -11.47
CA GLN A 92 6.81 19.31 -12.49
C GLN A 92 5.94 18.12 -12.08
N PHE A 93 6.14 17.55 -10.88
CA PHE A 93 5.34 16.39 -10.46
C PHE A 93 3.84 16.64 -10.55
N LYS A 94 3.35 17.77 -10.01
CA LYS A 94 1.90 18.00 -9.91
C LYS A 94 1.22 18.00 -11.28
N PRO A 95 1.66 18.81 -12.27
CA PRO A 95 1.07 18.76 -13.60
C PRO A 95 1.24 17.40 -14.29
N VAL A 96 2.41 16.77 -14.15
CA VAL A 96 2.66 15.42 -14.72
C VAL A 96 1.73 14.37 -14.10
N PHE A 97 1.52 14.43 -12.79
CA PHE A 97 0.65 13.50 -12.06
C PHE A 97 -0.82 13.68 -12.45
N GLU A 98 -1.30 14.93 -12.53
CA GLU A 98 -2.67 15.23 -12.95
C GLU A 98 -2.95 14.73 -14.38
N GLN A 99 -2.03 14.98 -15.32
CA GLN A 99 -2.17 14.46 -16.68
C GLN A 99 -2.03 12.94 -16.77
N ALA A 100 -1.14 12.32 -15.99
CA ALA A 100 -1.04 10.87 -15.93
C ALA A 100 -2.32 10.23 -15.37
N GLN A 101 -2.94 10.83 -14.36
CA GLN A 101 -4.24 10.38 -13.85
C GLN A 101 -5.33 10.44 -14.91
N LEU A 102 -5.37 11.48 -15.76
CA LEU A 102 -6.32 11.54 -16.87
C LEU A 102 -6.10 10.39 -17.86
N GLN A 103 -4.85 10.10 -18.25
CA GLN A 103 -4.55 9.00 -19.16
C GLN A 103 -4.85 7.62 -18.55
N LEU A 104 -4.52 7.42 -17.27
CA LEU A 104 -4.84 6.18 -16.55
C LEU A 104 -6.35 5.93 -16.52
N ARG A 105 -7.14 6.98 -16.25
CA ARG A 105 -8.61 6.87 -16.20
C ARG A 105 -9.22 6.64 -17.58
N SER A 106 -8.81 7.41 -18.58
CA SER A 106 -9.45 7.39 -19.90
C SER A 106 -9.05 6.20 -20.78
N VAL A 107 -7.79 5.75 -20.68
CA VAL A 107 -7.25 4.68 -21.53
C VAL A 107 -7.29 3.32 -20.82
N PHE A 108 -6.90 3.29 -19.54
CA PHE A 108 -6.71 2.03 -18.80
C PHE A 108 -7.85 1.73 -17.83
N GLY A 109 -8.76 2.68 -17.57
CA GLY A 109 -9.79 2.52 -16.55
C GLY A 109 -9.21 2.29 -15.16
N MET A 110 -8.09 2.96 -14.85
CA MET A 110 -7.38 2.83 -13.58
C MET A 110 -7.08 4.20 -12.97
N GLU A 111 -6.82 4.25 -11.67
CA GLU A 111 -6.37 5.46 -10.99
C GLU A 111 -5.27 5.16 -9.97
N MET A 112 -4.33 6.10 -9.83
CA MET A 112 -3.36 6.02 -8.74
C MET A 112 -4.01 6.57 -7.46
N VAL A 113 -4.16 5.71 -6.46
CA VAL A 113 -4.71 6.05 -5.14
C VAL A 113 -3.57 6.13 -4.12
N GLU A 114 -3.59 7.15 -3.28
CA GLU A 114 -2.61 7.30 -2.19
C GLU A 114 -2.86 6.23 -1.13
N LEU A 115 -1.80 5.52 -0.75
CA LEU A 115 -1.83 4.55 0.33
C LEU A 115 -1.81 5.28 1.67
N PRO A 116 -2.64 4.88 2.64
CA PRO A 116 -2.58 5.39 4.01
C PRO A 116 -1.18 5.25 4.59
N GLU A 117 -0.77 6.19 5.43
CA GLU A 117 0.51 6.06 6.12
C GLU A 117 0.53 4.80 6.97
N LYS A 118 1.70 4.15 7.04
CA LYS A 118 1.90 3.08 8.02
C LYS A 118 1.69 3.68 9.40
N GLU A 119 0.69 3.20 10.12
CA GLU A 119 0.43 3.68 11.47
C GLU A 119 1.68 3.47 12.33
N LYS A 120 2.05 4.51 13.07
CA LYS A 120 3.15 4.49 14.03
C LYS A 120 2.64 3.83 15.30
N VAL A 121 2.65 2.50 15.34
CA VAL A 121 1.87 1.76 16.34
C VAL A 121 2.64 1.50 17.63
N THR A 122 3.96 1.34 17.58
CA THR A 122 4.74 1.04 18.79
C THR A 122 4.80 2.24 19.73
N LEU A 123 4.88 1.99 21.05
CA LEU A 123 4.98 3.06 22.05
C LEU A 123 6.22 3.95 21.82
N ALA A 124 7.31 3.38 21.33
CA ALA A 124 8.52 4.10 20.92
C ALA A 124 8.27 5.03 19.72
N GLN A 125 7.53 4.57 18.69
CA GLN A 125 7.17 5.38 17.54
C GLN A 125 6.15 6.47 17.89
N LYS A 126 5.18 6.17 18.77
CA LYS A 126 4.22 7.14 19.31
C LYS A 126 4.91 8.22 20.15
N ARG A 127 5.92 7.85 20.96
CA ARG A 127 6.75 8.80 21.74
C ARG A 127 7.64 9.64 20.83
N ALA A 128 8.34 9.04 19.86
CA ALA A 128 9.18 9.77 18.90
C ALA A 128 8.37 10.74 18.03
N ALA A 129 7.14 10.38 17.65
CA ALA A 129 6.23 11.26 16.92
C ALA A 129 5.76 12.47 17.75
N LYS A 130 5.59 12.33 19.07
CA LYS A 130 5.28 13.44 19.98
C LYS A 130 6.46 14.39 20.18
N THR A 131 7.70 13.91 20.11
CA THR A 131 8.89 14.76 20.24
C THR A 131 9.27 15.46 18.93
N GLN A 132 8.82 14.97 17.77
CA GLN A 132 9.10 15.53 16.44
C GLN A 132 8.05 16.53 15.92
N SER A 133 7.09 16.96 16.75
CA SER A 133 5.95 17.80 16.34
C SER A 133 6.28 19.26 15.96
N GLN A 134 7.56 19.62 15.77
CA GLN A 134 7.97 20.97 15.32
C GLN A 134 8.65 21.03 13.95
N SER A 135 8.97 19.90 13.32
CA SER A 135 9.41 19.90 11.93
C SER A 135 8.34 19.23 11.08
N GLN A 136 7.75 19.95 10.13
CA GLN A 136 6.84 19.40 9.11
C GLN A 136 7.47 18.15 8.48
N SER A 137 7.12 16.96 9.00
CA SER A 137 7.50 15.72 8.37
C SER A 137 6.65 15.59 7.11
N LYS A 138 7.15 16.12 5.99
CA LYS A 138 6.58 15.82 4.67
C LYS A 138 6.77 14.32 4.47
N THR A 139 5.70 13.58 4.72
CA THR A 139 5.65 12.13 4.72
C THR A 139 5.90 11.59 3.32
N ALA A 140 6.46 10.39 3.23
CA ALA A 140 6.75 9.75 1.96
C ALA A 140 5.46 9.25 1.33
N GLN A 141 4.85 10.08 0.48
CA GLN A 141 3.66 9.72 -0.30
C GLN A 141 3.94 8.46 -1.12
N SER A 142 3.05 7.48 -0.99
CA SER A 142 3.11 6.23 -1.73
C SER A 142 1.75 5.96 -2.35
N TYR A 143 1.74 5.43 -3.56
CA TYR A 143 0.52 5.20 -4.32
C TYR A 143 0.39 3.72 -4.70
N THR A 144 -0.82 3.27 -4.98
CA THR A 144 -1.13 1.99 -5.63
C THR A 144 -2.07 2.26 -6.79
N LEU A 145 -2.11 1.37 -7.78
CA LEU A 145 -3.03 1.51 -8.91
C LEU A 145 -4.30 0.71 -8.61
N VAL A 146 -5.47 1.33 -8.78
CA VAL A 146 -6.78 0.70 -8.52
C VAL A 146 -7.60 0.72 -9.80
N SER A 147 -8.32 -0.36 -10.07
CA SER A 147 -9.26 -0.43 -11.20
C SER A 147 -10.53 0.38 -10.91
N LEU A 148 -10.95 1.17 -11.89
CA LEU A 148 -12.23 1.89 -11.92
C LEU A 148 -13.32 1.11 -12.68
N LEU A 149 -13.00 -0.10 -13.15
CA LEU A 149 -13.95 -0.89 -13.90
C LEU A 149 -15.09 -1.37 -12.98
N PRO A 150 -16.35 -1.28 -13.43
CA PRO A 150 -17.47 -1.87 -12.71
C PRO A 150 -17.29 -3.37 -12.46
N ALA A 151 -17.89 -3.89 -11.40
CA ALA A 151 -17.77 -5.31 -11.00
C ALA A 151 -17.97 -6.32 -12.14
N PRO A 152 -18.91 -6.15 -13.10
CA PRO A 152 -19.06 -7.07 -14.23
C PRO A 152 -17.83 -7.18 -15.15
N PHE A 153 -16.92 -6.20 -15.10
CA PHE A 153 -15.70 -6.15 -15.92
C PHE A 153 -14.43 -6.48 -15.13
N GLN A 154 -14.55 -6.83 -13.85
CA GLN A 154 -13.43 -7.22 -13.00
C GLN A 154 -13.18 -8.72 -13.09
N TYR A 155 -12.90 -9.22 -14.30
CA TYR A 155 -12.53 -10.61 -14.52
C TYR A 155 -11.15 -10.74 -15.19
N PRO A 156 -10.44 -11.87 -14.99
CA PRO A 156 -9.04 -12.01 -15.37
C PRO A 156 -8.71 -11.82 -16.86
N ALA A 157 -9.72 -11.92 -17.74
CA ALA A 157 -9.51 -11.68 -19.17
C ALA A 157 -9.46 -10.19 -19.55
N ILE A 158 -10.01 -9.30 -18.71
CA ILE A 158 -9.88 -7.84 -18.87
C ILE A 158 -8.73 -7.32 -18.00
N LEU A 159 -8.67 -7.78 -16.74
CA LEU A 159 -7.64 -7.39 -15.78
C LEU A 159 -6.71 -8.59 -15.54
N PRO A 160 -5.65 -8.74 -16.35
CA PRO A 160 -4.78 -9.90 -16.23
C PRO A 160 -4.10 -9.93 -14.84
N PRO A 161 -3.84 -11.15 -14.32
CA PRO A 161 -3.21 -11.31 -13.02
C PRO A 161 -1.80 -10.68 -13.01
N PRO A 162 -1.42 -9.98 -11.93
CA PRO A 162 -0.09 -9.38 -11.81
C PRO A 162 0.98 -10.46 -11.62
N SER A 163 1.98 -10.55 -12.50
CA SER A 163 3.21 -11.38 -12.44
C SER A 163 3.12 -12.86 -11.98
N ILE A 164 1.95 -13.39 -11.64
CA ILE A 164 1.75 -14.74 -11.14
C ILE A 164 1.58 -15.70 -12.34
N PRO A 165 2.18 -16.90 -12.30
CA PRO A 165 2.24 -17.80 -13.46
C PRO A 165 0.88 -18.21 -14.04
N THR A 166 -0.17 -18.27 -13.21
CA THR A 166 -1.52 -18.66 -13.64
C THR A 166 -2.61 -17.86 -12.93
N GLN A 167 -3.75 -17.67 -13.60
CA GLN A 167 -4.93 -17.01 -13.03
C GLN A 167 -5.46 -17.73 -11.78
N ALA A 168 -5.41 -19.06 -11.76
CA ALA A 168 -5.84 -19.85 -10.60
C ALA A 168 -4.95 -19.57 -9.37
N THR A 169 -3.64 -19.48 -9.57
CA THR A 169 -2.70 -19.14 -8.48
C THR A 169 -2.95 -17.72 -7.99
N GLU A 170 -3.29 -16.79 -8.88
CA GLU A 170 -3.62 -15.42 -8.51
C GLU A 170 -4.90 -15.36 -7.67
N ALA A 171 -5.95 -16.07 -8.09
CA ALA A 171 -7.18 -16.15 -7.33
C ALA A 171 -6.95 -16.77 -5.93
N GLN A 172 -6.08 -17.78 -5.82
CA GLN A 172 -5.69 -18.35 -4.53
C GLN A 172 -4.92 -17.35 -3.66
N TYR A 173 -3.96 -16.62 -4.23
CA TYR A 173 -3.22 -15.63 -3.46
C TYR A 173 -4.14 -14.49 -3.00
N THR A 174 -5.03 -14.05 -3.89
CA THR A 174 -6.06 -13.05 -3.63
C THR A 174 -7.02 -13.45 -2.53
N SER A 175 -7.53 -14.68 -2.56
CA SER A 175 -8.41 -15.16 -1.50
C SER A 175 -7.70 -15.27 -0.15
N LEU A 176 -6.43 -15.72 -0.14
CA LEU A 176 -5.65 -15.83 1.09
C LEU A 176 -5.33 -14.47 1.72
N TYR A 177 -4.82 -13.50 0.96
CA TYR A 177 -4.55 -12.18 1.55
C TYR A 177 -5.85 -11.49 1.98
N THR A 178 -6.94 -11.64 1.20
CA THR A 178 -8.24 -11.03 1.53
C THR A 178 -8.78 -11.61 2.83
N LEU A 179 -8.67 -12.93 3.01
CA LEU A 179 -9.06 -13.61 4.24
C LEU A 179 -8.23 -13.16 5.45
N LEU A 180 -6.90 -13.16 5.32
CA LEU A 180 -6.02 -12.78 6.45
C LEU A 180 -6.20 -11.30 6.82
N VAL A 181 -6.30 -10.40 5.84
CA VAL A 181 -6.63 -8.98 6.08
C VAL A 181 -7.98 -8.85 6.79
N SER A 182 -8.99 -9.61 6.37
CA SER A 182 -10.31 -9.60 7.00
C SER A 182 -10.29 -10.10 8.43
N LEU A 183 -9.53 -11.16 8.73
CA LEU A 183 -9.38 -11.67 10.10
C LEU A 183 -8.74 -10.64 11.03
N VAL A 184 -7.75 -9.91 10.55
CA VAL A 184 -7.11 -8.82 11.31
C VAL A 184 -8.08 -7.66 11.50
N ALA A 185 -8.72 -7.20 10.43
CA ALA A 185 -9.68 -6.10 10.48
C ALA A 185 -10.85 -6.39 11.45
N LEU A 186 -11.43 -7.60 11.38
CA LEU A 186 -12.53 -8.02 12.25
C LEU A 186 -12.12 -8.21 13.72
N SER A 187 -10.81 -8.29 14.00
CA SER A 187 -10.26 -8.38 15.35
C SER A 187 -10.01 -7.01 16.00
N GLY A 188 -10.37 -5.92 15.32
CA GLY A 188 -10.13 -4.54 15.77
C GLY A 188 -8.82 -3.97 15.26
N ASP A 189 -8.48 -4.25 13.99
CA ASP A 189 -7.25 -3.84 13.28
C ASP A 189 -5.90 -4.33 13.84
N GLU A 190 -5.89 -4.97 15.01
CA GLU A 190 -4.72 -5.59 15.63
C GLU A 190 -5.01 -7.05 16.04
N LEU A 191 -4.10 -7.96 15.69
CA LEU A 191 -4.23 -9.39 15.95
C LEU A 191 -2.92 -9.98 16.50
N ALA A 192 -2.93 -10.49 17.73
CA ALA A 192 -1.78 -11.19 18.31
C ALA A 192 -1.28 -12.37 17.45
N ASP A 193 0.03 -12.60 17.39
CA ASP A 193 0.67 -13.67 16.61
C ASP A 193 0.08 -15.04 16.95
N THR A 194 -0.14 -15.32 18.23
CA THR A 194 -0.76 -16.56 18.72
C THR A 194 -2.18 -16.79 18.18
N LYS A 195 -2.97 -15.73 17.98
CA LYS A 195 -4.29 -15.84 17.36
C LYS A 195 -4.18 -16.05 15.84
N MET A 196 -3.23 -15.37 15.19
CA MET A 196 -2.95 -15.58 13.77
C MET A 196 -2.55 -17.04 13.49
N GLU A 197 -1.62 -17.60 14.26
CA GLU A 197 -1.20 -19.01 14.17
C GLU A 197 -2.37 -19.96 14.35
N ARG A 198 -3.26 -19.70 15.31
CA ARG A 198 -4.47 -20.50 15.51
C ARG A 198 -5.39 -20.46 14.29
N TYR A 199 -5.56 -19.30 13.65
CA TYR A 199 -6.35 -19.21 12.42
C TYR A 199 -5.69 -19.96 11.26
N LEU A 200 -4.37 -19.80 11.07
CA LEU A 200 -3.61 -20.51 10.05
C LEU A 200 -3.72 -22.04 10.22
N ARG A 201 -3.60 -22.55 11.45
CA ARG A 201 -3.82 -23.98 11.76
C ARG A 201 -5.22 -24.43 11.38
N ARG A 202 -6.26 -23.66 11.70
CA ARG A 202 -7.65 -23.98 11.34
C ARG A 202 -7.89 -24.00 9.82
N LEU A 203 -7.12 -23.23 9.07
CA LEU A 203 -7.14 -23.19 7.61
C LEU A 203 -6.26 -24.28 6.97
N GLY A 204 -5.53 -25.08 7.76
CA GLY A 204 -4.57 -26.05 7.25
C GLY A 204 -3.32 -25.41 6.63
N LEU A 205 -2.98 -24.18 7.04
CA LEU A 205 -1.88 -23.37 6.50
C LEU A 205 -0.79 -23.14 7.55
N GLU A 206 -0.58 -24.05 8.50
CA GLU A 206 0.41 -23.86 9.56
C GLU A 206 1.85 -23.84 9.00
N ASP A 207 2.24 -24.89 8.28
CA ASP A 207 3.60 -25.01 7.74
C ASP A 207 3.65 -24.80 6.22
N HIS A 208 2.56 -25.14 5.53
CA HIS A 208 2.53 -25.21 4.07
C HIS A 208 1.40 -24.40 3.44
N THR A 209 1.64 -23.89 2.22
CA THR A 209 0.64 -23.17 1.44
C THR A 209 0.51 -23.76 0.02
N PRO A 210 -0.68 -23.65 -0.61
CA PRO A 210 -0.90 -24.13 -1.96
C PRO A 210 -0.29 -23.22 -3.03
N ILE A 211 0.35 -22.10 -2.66
CA ILE A 211 0.85 -21.11 -3.62
C ILE A 211 2.23 -21.53 -4.14
N PRO A 212 2.39 -21.77 -5.47
CA PRO A 212 3.68 -22.04 -6.10
C PRO A 212 4.72 -20.97 -5.75
N GLY A 213 5.94 -21.40 -5.43
CA GLY A 213 7.04 -20.50 -5.01
C GLY A 213 6.95 -20.02 -3.55
N TYR A 214 5.83 -20.27 -2.85
CA TYR A 214 5.61 -19.88 -1.46
C TYR A 214 5.14 -21.07 -0.62
N THR A 215 5.80 -22.21 -0.77
CA THR A 215 5.41 -23.48 -0.13
C THR A 215 5.45 -23.46 1.40
N LYS A 216 6.18 -22.52 2.01
CA LYS A 216 6.19 -22.29 3.46
C LYS A 216 5.31 -21.10 3.81
N THR A 217 4.48 -21.23 4.84
CA THR A 217 3.58 -20.16 5.31
C THR A 217 4.34 -18.88 5.67
N GLU A 218 5.50 -19.00 6.30
CA GLU A 218 6.34 -17.84 6.61
C GLU A 218 6.76 -17.03 5.36
N LEU A 219 7.01 -17.70 4.23
CA LEU A 219 7.39 -17.03 2.99
C LEU A 219 6.19 -16.29 2.39
N LEU A 220 5.00 -16.88 2.48
CA LEU A 220 3.75 -16.24 2.09
C LEU A 220 3.48 -14.98 2.93
N LEU A 221 3.63 -15.07 4.25
CA LEU A 221 3.45 -13.92 5.15
C LEU A 221 4.47 -12.82 4.88
N LYS A 222 5.75 -13.16 4.66
CA LYS A 222 6.80 -12.20 4.26
C LYS A 222 6.48 -11.53 2.93
N ARG A 223 5.90 -12.26 1.98
CA ARG A 223 5.42 -11.69 0.71
C ARG A 223 4.30 -10.67 0.96
N MET A 224 3.29 -11.04 1.73
CA MET A 224 2.17 -10.15 2.09
C MET A 224 2.65 -8.89 2.82
N GLU A 225 3.68 -9.01 3.66
CA GLU A 225 4.32 -7.86 4.32
C GLU A 225 5.04 -6.95 3.32
N LYS A 226 5.82 -7.53 2.40
CA LYS A 226 6.54 -6.79 1.36
C LYS A 226 5.59 -6.03 0.43
N GLU A 227 4.49 -6.66 0.05
CA GLU A 227 3.46 -6.08 -0.83
C GLU A 227 2.51 -5.12 -0.08
N GLY A 228 2.58 -5.09 1.26
CA GLY A 228 1.87 -4.11 2.09
C GLY A 228 0.44 -4.50 2.46
N TYR A 229 0.10 -5.78 2.40
CA TYR A 229 -1.19 -6.30 2.89
C TYR A 229 -1.23 -6.45 4.41
N LEU A 230 -0.11 -6.86 5.00
CA LEU A 230 0.03 -7.05 6.44
C LEU A 230 1.26 -6.30 6.96
N VAL A 231 1.25 -5.99 8.25
CA VAL A 231 2.41 -5.43 8.97
C VAL A 231 2.59 -6.23 10.24
N LYS A 232 3.77 -6.82 10.42
CA LYS A 232 4.17 -7.46 11.68
C LYS A 232 4.78 -6.41 12.59
N VAL A 233 4.20 -6.22 13.76
CA VAL A 233 4.71 -5.32 14.79
C VAL A 233 5.25 -6.13 15.94
N ARG A 234 6.47 -5.76 16.36
CA ARG A 234 7.14 -6.32 17.52
C ARG A 234 7.30 -5.19 18.53
N GLU A 235 6.69 -5.35 19.69
CA GLU A 235 6.86 -4.44 20.81
C GLU A 235 7.72 -5.13 21.88
N SER A 236 8.88 -4.55 22.16
CA SER A 236 9.70 -5.01 23.29
C SER A 236 9.21 -4.30 24.54
N ALA A 237 8.54 -5.05 25.43
CA ALA A 237 8.26 -4.58 26.77
C ALA A 237 9.59 -4.36 27.49
N GLY A 238 9.95 -3.09 27.70
CA GLY A 238 11.30 -2.68 28.06
C GLY A 238 11.97 -3.54 29.13
N GLY A 239 13.12 -4.10 28.79
CA GLY A 239 14.16 -4.52 29.74
C GLY A 239 14.37 -6.03 29.90
N GLN A 240 13.33 -6.87 29.83
CA GLN A 240 13.49 -8.32 30.02
C GLN A 240 12.24 -9.10 29.58
N GLY A 241 12.29 -9.70 28.38
CA GLY A 241 11.87 -11.09 28.24
C GLY A 241 10.82 -11.45 27.19
N GLU A 242 9.84 -10.61 26.88
CA GLU A 242 8.76 -11.01 25.96
C GLU A 242 8.53 -9.92 24.90
N GLU A 243 8.83 -10.27 23.65
CA GLU A 243 8.40 -9.48 22.50
C GLU A 243 6.92 -9.76 22.29
N ASP A 244 6.06 -8.77 22.51
CA ASP A 244 4.67 -8.90 22.10
C ASP A 244 4.61 -8.67 20.60
N VAL A 245 4.04 -9.64 19.90
CA VAL A 245 4.04 -9.70 18.45
C VAL A 245 2.61 -9.66 17.98
N SER A 246 2.28 -8.63 17.19
CA SER A 246 0.95 -8.44 16.63
C SER A 246 1.00 -8.18 15.13
N TRP A 247 -0.11 -8.49 14.47
CA TRP A 247 -0.35 -8.27 13.06
C TRP A 247 -1.37 -7.19 12.87
N MET A 248 -1.12 -6.30 11.92
CA MET A 248 -2.05 -5.26 11.51
C MET A 248 -2.26 -5.26 10.00
N VAL A 249 -3.35 -4.64 9.57
CA VAL A 249 -3.63 -4.43 8.15
C VAL A 249 -2.65 -3.40 7.59
N GLY A 250 -1.92 -3.78 6.54
CA GLY A 250 -1.00 -2.89 5.84
C GLY A 250 -1.73 -1.88 4.94
N PRO A 251 -1.03 -0.80 4.51
CA PRO A 251 -1.64 0.27 3.72
C PRO A 251 -2.36 -0.21 2.47
N ARG A 252 -1.81 -1.21 1.77
CA ARG A 252 -2.40 -1.75 0.55
C ARG A 252 -3.64 -2.59 0.86
N GLY A 253 -3.60 -3.38 1.94
CA GLY A 253 -4.77 -4.11 2.43
C GLY A 253 -5.94 -3.20 2.78
N LYS A 254 -5.66 -2.02 3.37
CA LYS A 254 -6.70 -1.02 3.68
C LYS A 254 -7.36 -0.43 2.42
N VAL A 255 -6.62 -0.31 1.31
CA VAL A 255 -7.14 0.27 0.06
C VAL A 255 -7.82 -0.78 -0.82
N GLU A 256 -7.20 -1.94 -1.03
CA GLU A 256 -7.73 -2.95 -1.96
C GLU A 256 -8.85 -3.81 -1.36
N VAL A 257 -8.73 -4.18 -0.07
CA VAL A 257 -9.78 -4.94 0.61
C VAL A 257 -10.72 -3.96 1.29
N GLY A 258 -10.18 -3.13 2.20
CA GLY A 258 -10.95 -2.14 2.94
C GLY A 258 -12.18 -2.70 3.65
N GLU A 259 -13.05 -1.81 4.15
CA GLU A 259 -14.29 -2.22 4.84
C GLU A 259 -15.21 -3.03 3.92
N GLN A 260 -15.37 -2.57 2.68
CA GLN A 260 -16.30 -3.15 1.72
C GLN A 260 -15.90 -4.57 1.30
N GLY A 261 -14.61 -4.83 1.10
CA GLY A 261 -14.09 -6.16 0.81
C GLY A 261 -14.28 -7.12 1.97
N VAL A 262 -14.05 -6.67 3.22
CA VAL A 262 -14.31 -7.49 4.42
C VAL A 262 -15.79 -7.84 4.52
N ARG A 263 -16.68 -6.86 4.36
CA ARG A 263 -18.14 -7.06 4.38
C ARG A 263 -18.59 -8.00 3.26
N GLY A 264 -18.07 -7.81 2.06
CA GLY A 264 -18.33 -8.67 0.91
C GLY A 264 -17.90 -10.12 1.15
N LEU A 265 -16.72 -10.33 1.73
CA LEU A 265 -16.24 -11.66 2.11
C LEU A 265 -17.15 -12.30 3.16
N VAL A 266 -17.52 -11.58 4.22
CA VAL A 266 -18.41 -12.10 5.25
C VAL A 266 -19.76 -12.49 4.65
N LYS A 267 -20.34 -11.65 3.79
CA LYS A 267 -21.59 -11.97 3.08
C LYS A 267 -21.43 -13.22 2.19
N ALA A 268 -20.33 -13.35 1.46
CA ALA A 268 -20.07 -14.52 0.63
C ALA A 268 -19.92 -15.82 1.44
N VAL A 269 -19.33 -15.76 2.65
CA VAL A 269 -19.12 -16.93 3.51
C VAL A 269 -20.41 -17.38 4.20
N TYR A 270 -21.21 -16.43 4.70
CA TYR A 270 -22.47 -16.75 5.39
C TYR A 270 -23.64 -16.98 4.43
N GLY A 271 -23.53 -16.54 3.17
CA GLY A 271 -24.54 -16.73 2.14
C GLY A 271 -25.79 -15.89 2.35
N ASP A 272 -26.86 -16.26 1.66
CA ASP A 272 -28.17 -15.63 1.83
C ASP A 272 -28.78 -16.09 3.15
N VAL A 273 -28.77 -15.19 4.13
CA VAL A 273 -29.44 -15.33 5.41
C VAL A 273 -30.71 -14.48 5.40
N ASP A 274 -31.74 -14.88 6.15
CA ASP A 274 -32.99 -14.12 6.23
C ASP A 274 -32.73 -12.65 6.64
N GLY A 275 -33.53 -11.70 6.15
CA GLY A 275 -33.24 -10.25 6.29
C GLY A 275 -33.04 -9.74 7.73
N HIS A 276 -33.64 -10.39 8.72
CA HIS A 276 -33.37 -10.10 10.14
C HIS A 276 -31.96 -10.55 10.58
N ALA A 277 -31.53 -11.73 10.15
CA ALA A 277 -30.21 -12.27 10.43
C ALA A 277 -29.13 -11.51 9.64
N GLU A 278 -29.42 -11.08 8.40
CA GLU A 278 -28.51 -10.23 7.61
C GLU A 278 -28.23 -8.90 8.32
N ALA A 279 -29.28 -8.22 8.79
CA ALA A 279 -29.15 -6.96 9.51
C ALA A 279 -28.44 -7.11 10.87
N GLU A 280 -28.53 -8.27 11.51
CA GLU A 280 -27.76 -8.55 12.72
C GLU A 280 -26.28 -8.82 12.42
N LEU A 281 -26.00 -9.61 11.38
CA LEU A 281 -24.65 -9.89 10.91
C LEU A 281 -23.94 -8.59 10.49
N GLU A 282 -24.59 -7.74 9.71
CA GLU A 282 -24.06 -6.45 9.30
C GLU A 282 -23.74 -5.55 10.51
N ARG A 283 -24.63 -5.52 11.52
CA ARG A 283 -24.38 -4.78 12.76
C ARG A 283 -23.19 -5.33 13.55
N ARG A 284 -22.99 -6.65 13.58
CA ARG A 284 -21.83 -7.27 14.23
C ARG A 284 -20.54 -6.92 13.48
N VAL A 285 -20.54 -7.02 12.15
CA VAL A 285 -19.38 -6.66 11.31
C VAL A 285 -19.03 -5.19 11.46
N ALA A 286 -20.02 -4.29 11.43
CA ALA A 286 -19.79 -2.86 11.62
C ALA A 286 -19.19 -2.54 12.99
N ARG A 287 -19.60 -3.23 14.06
CA ARG A 287 -18.96 -3.09 15.38
C ARG A 287 -17.52 -3.60 15.38
N SER A 288 -17.26 -4.75 14.77
CA SER A 288 -15.92 -5.32 14.66
C SER A 288 -14.95 -4.45 13.86
N LEU A 289 -15.45 -3.72 12.86
CA LEU A 289 -14.67 -2.77 12.06
C LEU A 289 -14.58 -1.36 12.70
N GLY A 290 -15.06 -1.18 13.94
CA GLY A 290 -15.01 0.12 14.64
C GLY A 290 -16.01 1.17 14.12
N LEU A 291 -16.92 0.83 13.23
CA LEU A 291 -17.93 1.73 12.66
C LEU A 291 -19.14 1.93 13.58
N GLY A 292 -19.31 1.05 14.57
CA GLY A 292 -20.42 1.06 15.51
C GLY A 292 -20.58 2.40 16.25
N ASP A 293 -19.48 3.07 16.60
CA ASP A 293 -19.50 4.39 17.25
C ASP A 293 -19.81 5.54 16.27
N ALA A 294 -19.45 5.41 14.99
CA ALA A 294 -19.73 6.43 13.98
C ALA A 294 -21.23 6.54 13.63
N VAL A 295 -21.99 5.45 13.78
CA VAL A 295 -23.45 5.43 13.52
C VAL A 295 -24.24 6.04 14.69
N VAL A 296 -23.73 5.97 15.91
CA VAL A 296 -24.33 6.64 17.08
C VAL A 296 -24.11 8.15 17.00
N ALA A 297 -22.88 8.59 16.67
CA ALA A 297 -22.56 10.00 16.52
C ALA A 297 -23.41 10.72 15.44
N ARG A 298 -23.78 10.03 14.36
CA ARG A 298 -24.63 10.60 13.29
C ARG A 298 -26.12 10.70 13.64
N ARG A 299 -26.58 10.05 14.72
CA ARG A 299 -27.98 10.13 15.18
C ARG A 299 -28.23 11.29 16.15
N ASP A 300 -27.18 11.77 16.81
CA ASP A 300 -27.27 12.89 17.76
C ASP A 300 -27.15 14.28 17.11
N ASP A 301 -26.83 14.35 15.81
CA ASP A 301 -26.74 15.58 15.01
C ASP A 301 -28.07 15.98 14.34
N VAL A 302 -29.21 15.63 14.96
CA VAL A 302 -30.51 16.19 14.58
C VAL A 302 -30.76 17.45 15.41
N PRO A 303 -30.71 18.67 14.85
CA PRO A 303 -30.97 19.87 15.61
C PRO A 303 -32.42 19.87 16.13
N PRO A 304 -32.66 20.24 17.40
CA PRO A 304 -34.01 20.20 17.97
C PRO A 304 -34.94 21.14 17.20
N LYS A 305 -36.03 20.59 16.67
CA LYS A 305 -37.10 21.34 16.01
C LYS A 305 -37.60 22.44 16.95
N LYS A 306 -37.35 23.71 16.59
CA LYS A 306 -37.90 24.88 17.27
C LYS A 306 -39.43 24.79 17.26
N LYS A 307 -40.04 24.78 18.46
CA LYS A 307 -41.49 24.91 18.66
C LYS A 307 -41.96 26.23 18.02
N ARG A 308 -42.79 26.15 16.98
CA ARG A 308 -43.45 27.32 16.37
C ARG A 308 -44.59 27.76 17.30
N GLY A 309 -44.55 29.01 17.77
CA GLY A 309 -45.63 29.65 18.52
C GLY A 309 -46.89 29.88 17.66
N PRO A 310 -48.04 30.14 18.30
CA PRO A 310 -49.35 30.16 17.63
C PRO A 310 -49.50 31.39 16.72
N ARG A 311 -49.95 31.15 15.48
CA ARG A 311 -50.12 32.14 14.43
C ARG A 311 -51.49 32.84 14.60
N ARG A 312 -51.48 34.17 14.77
CA ARG A 312 -52.68 35.02 14.80
C ARG A 312 -53.43 34.97 13.46
N LYS A 313 -54.77 34.90 13.55
CA LYS A 313 -55.74 34.81 12.47
C LYS A 313 -56.17 36.22 12.02
N HIS A 314 -55.98 36.51 10.74
CA HIS A 314 -56.59 37.57 9.92
C HIS A 314 -56.53 36.99 8.50
N GLY A 315 -57.57 36.81 7.70
CA GLY A 315 -58.89 37.44 7.66
C GLY A 315 -58.98 38.16 6.31
N GLU A 316 -59.53 37.48 5.29
CA GLU A 316 -60.06 37.94 3.99
C GLU A 316 -60.10 36.68 3.08
N ALA A 317 -61.23 36.16 2.59
CA ALA A 317 -62.33 36.70 1.79
C ALA A 317 -62.33 35.85 0.51
N GLU A 318 -63.24 34.88 0.44
CA GLU A 318 -63.39 33.89 -0.63
C GLU A 318 -64.63 34.31 -1.43
N GLU A 319 -64.44 34.73 -2.67
CA GLU A 319 -65.51 34.92 -3.66
C GLU A 319 -65.43 33.80 -4.71
N ALA A 320 -66.55 33.08 -4.79
CA ALA A 320 -67.19 32.49 -5.98
C ALA A 320 -66.49 31.34 -6.74
N GLU A 321 -66.97 30.13 -6.45
CA GLU A 321 -67.09 29.02 -7.41
C GLU A 321 -68.09 29.37 -8.53
N VAL A 322 -67.71 29.08 -9.79
CA VAL A 322 -68.65 28.69 -10.86
C VAL A 322 -67.97 27.60 -11.69
N GLY A 323 -68.57 26.41 -11.74
CA GLY A 323 -68.12 25.27 -12.54
C GLY A 323 -69.03 24.06 -12.41
N SER A 324 -70.27 24.21 -12.88
CA SER A 324 -71.18 23.17 -13.41
C SER A 324 -70.45 22.22 -14.40
N ASP A 325 -70.80 20.97 -14.69
CA ASP A 325 -71.91 20.05 -14.40
C ASP A 325 -71.32 18.63 -14.63
N GLU A 326 -71.72 17.63 -13.84
CA GLU A 326 -71.60 16.20 -14.21
C GLU A 326 -73.01 15.59 -14.26
N GLU A 327 -73.24 14.84 -15.34
CA GLU A 327 -74.46 14.12 -15.69
C GLU A 327 -74.66 12.85 -14.82
N ASP A 328 -75.93 12.50 -14.65
CA ASP A 328 -76.58 11.28 -14.13
C ASP A 328 -76.61 10.99 -12.61
#